data_AF-A0A2L1GNA6-F1
#
_entry.id   AF-A0A2L1GNA6-F1
#
_cell.length_a   1.000
_cell.length_b   1.000
_cell.length_c   1.000
_cell.angle_alpha   90.00
_cell.angle_beta   90.00
_cell.angle_gamma   90.00
#
_symmetry.space_group_name_H-M   'P 1'
#
loop_
_entity.id
_entity.type
_entity.pdbx_description
1 polymer ?
#
loop_
_entity_poly.entity_id
_entity_poly.type
_entity_poly.pdbx_seq_one_letter_code
_entity_poly.pdbx_strand_id
1 'polypeptide(L)'
;MQDRRYSWLVSLCLAALFAFPHAAFRYRASIRLLVDFDIMVEACGLKPPVLQVYYDQGRGFSEKNSVRVVLPEQKSKHIQAYLPVTRLYRLRLDYLNGPGTVRLSRMTVTDPFGPVLLSEIPVRQFVGHQTQQVVQDGNALRVQSEANADDPHLALNFEPALRASGAGKFWSSLVFGCKVFGIMAAALEMLFLCIGKSFLNARLGIGKAKAGK
;
A
#
# COMPACT_ATOMS: atom_id res chain seq x y z
N MET A 1 33.78 6.47 -37.70
CA MET A 1 32.59 7.32 -37.40
C MET A 1 31.32 6.51 -37.08
N GLN A 2 31.45 5.25 -36.61
CA GLN A 2 30.34 4.32 -36.43
C GLN A 2 30.00 4.07 -34.95
N ASP A 3 30.94 4.28 -34.02
CA ASP A 3 30.77 4.04 -32.58
C ASP A 3 29.79 4.98 -31.86
N ARG A 4 29.63 6.23 -32.32
CA ARG A 4 28.74 7.19 -31.64
C ARG A 4 27.25 6.87 -31.81
N ARG A 5 26.87 6.06 -32.79
CA ARG A 5 25.45 5.79 -33.11
C ARG A 5 24.78 4.83 -32.12
N TYR A 6 25.55 4.04 -31.38
CA TYR A 6 25.00 3.07 -30.41
C TYR A 6 25.14 3.50 -28.95
N SER A 7 25.95 4.54 -28.67
CA SER A 7 26.19 5.01 -27.30
C SER A 7 24.91 5.45 -26.58
N TRP A 8 23.97 6.11 -27.27
CA TRP A 8 22.71 6.55 -26.66
C TRP A 8 21.74 5.38 -26.41
N LEU A 9 21.70 4.38 -27.30
CA LEU A 9 20.91 3.15 -27.11
C LEU A 9 21.41 2.39 -25.87
N VAL A 10 22.73 2.27 -25.72
CA VAL A 10 23.34 1.64 -24.53
C VAL A 10 22.98 2.41 -23.26
N SER A 11 23.06 3.75 -23.26
CA SER A 11 22.64 4.57 -22.12
C SER A 11 21.15 4.42 -21.79
N LEU A 12 20.28 4.30 -22.80
CA LEU A 12 18.84 4.15 -22.62
C LEU A 12 18.49 2.75 -22.09
N CYS A 13 19.16 1.71 -22.57
CA CYS A 13 19.07 0.35 -22.04
C CYS A 13 19.55 0.28 -20.59
N LEU A 14 20.67 0.93 -20.24
CA LEU A 14 21.15 1.00 -18.86
C LEU A 14 20.18 1.76 -17.96
N ALA A 15 19.67 2.92 -18.40
CA ALA A 15 18.69 3.69 -17.63
C ALA A 15 17.41 2.88 -17.38
N ALA A 16 16.92 2.13 -18.37
CA ALA A 16 15.81 1.20 -18.20
C ALA A 16 16.16 0.07 -17.20
N LEU A 17 17.34 -0.54 -17.32
CA LEU A 17 17.80 -1.61 -16.44
C LEU A 17 17.80 -1.18 -14.96
N PHE A 18 18.06 0.09 -14.65
CA PHE A 18 18.03 0.59 -13.27
C PHE A 18 16.66 1.14 -12.84
N ALA A 19 15.95 1.83 -13.74
CA ALA A 19 14.64 2.42 -13.44
C ALA A 19 13.56 1.35 -13.24
N PHE A 20 13.59 0.25 -14.00
CA PHE A 20 12.58 -0.79 -13.94
C PHE A 20 12.59 -1.57 -12.60
N PRO A 21 13.72 -2.12 -12.12
CA PRO A 21 13.77 -2.77 -10.81
C PRO A 21 13.43 -1.79 -9.67
N HIS A 22 13.83 -0.53 -9.79
CA HIS A 22 13.52 0.48 -8.80
C HIS A 22 12.02 0.79 -8.73
N ALA A 23 11.37 0.99 -9.89
CA ALA A 23 9.93 1.18 -9.98
C ALA A 23 9.15 -0.08 -9.54
N ALA A 24 9.63 -1.26 -9.93
CA ALA A 24 9.09 -2.55 -9.50
C ALA A 24 9.12 -2.74 -7.98
N PHE A 25 10.28 -2.43 -7.38
CA PHE A 25 10.48 -2.48 -5.94
C PHE A 25 9.57 -1.48 -5.24
N ARG A 26 9.49 -0.23 -5.72
CA ARG A 26 8.60 0.79 -5.15
C ARG A 26 7.12 0.42 -5.29
N TYR A 27 6.72 -0.14 -6.42
CA TYR A 27 5.35 -0.63 -6.63
C TYR A 27 5.00 -1.74 -5.63
N ARG A 28 5.87 -2.74 -5.46
CA ARG A 28 5.67 -3.79 -4.44
C ARG A 28 5.68 -3.23 -3.01
N ALA A 29 6.55 -2.27 -2.72
CA ALA A 29 6.61 -1.59 -1.42
C ALA A 29 5.40 -0.68 -1.16
N SER A 30 4.66 -0.28 -2.21
CA SER A 30 3.42 0.48 -2.11
C SER A 30 2.16 -0.36 -1.95
N ILE A 31 2.24 -1.69 -2.12
CA ILE A 31 1.10 -2.57 -1.81
C ILE A 31 0.98 -2.65 -0.30
N ARG A 32 -0.09 -2.07 0.23
CA ARG A 32 -0.39 -2.03 1.66
C ARG A 32 -1.81 -2.49 1.85
N LEU A 33 -2.10 -3.36 2.81
CA LEU A 33 -3.49 -3.56 3.22
C LEU A 33 -3.93 -2.36 4.05
N LEU A 34 -5.17 -1.92 3.89
CA LEU A 34 -5.77 -0.91 4.74
C LEU A 34 -6.72 -1.60 5.71
N VAL A 35 -6.43 -1.46 7.00
CA VAL A 35 -7.41 -1.77 8.06
C VAL A 35 -8.05 -0.46 8.47
N ASP A 36 -9.36 -0.38 8.28
CA ASP A 36 -10.16 0.82 8.55
C ASP A 36 -11.28 0.47 9.52
N PHE A 37 -11.44 1.26 10.59
CA PHE A 37 -12.52 1.11 11.57
C PHE A 37 -12.69 2.40 12.39
N ASP A 38 -13.81 2.52 13.08
CA ASP A 38 -13.98 3.52 14.14
C ASP A 38 -13.94 2.88 15.51
N ILE A 39 -13.39 3.63 16.45
CA ILE A 39 -13.33 3.27 17.86
C ILE A 39 -13.82 4.42 18.72
N MET A 40 -14.64 4.12 19.71
CA MET A 40 -15.06 5.05 20.75
C MET A 40 -14.75 4.46 22.11
N VAL A 41 -14.06 5.22 22.96
CA VAL A 41 -13.81 4.85 24.35
C VAL A 41 -15.03 5.24 25.18
N GLU A 42 -15.71 4.25 25.76
CA GLU A 42 -16.85 4.48 26.66
C GLU A 42 -16.37 4.71 28.09
N ALA A 43 -15.41 3.90 28.53
CA ALA A 43 -14.76 4.01 29.84
C ALA A 43 -13.31 3.53 29.75
N CYS A 44 -12.39 4.19 30.45
CA CYS A 44 -11.01 3.74 30.56
C CYS A 44 -10.45 4.15 31.93
N GLY A 45 -9.82 3.21 32.62
CA GLY A 45 -9.17 3.45 33.91
C GLY A 45 -7.84 4.19 33.79
N LEU A 46 -7.20 4.16 32.61
CA LEU A 46 -5.92 4.83 32.34
C LEU A 46 -6.08 5.98 31.35
N LYS A 47 -5.36 7.07 31.62
CA LYS A 47 -5.37 8.28 30.79
C LYS A 47 -3.94 8.65 30.36
N PRO A 48 -3.70 9.00 29.09
CA PRO A 48 -4.66 8.94 27.98
C PRO A 48 -4.87 7.49 27.49
N PRO A 49 -6.07 7.14 26.97
CA PRO A 49 -6.30 5.83 26.39
C PRO A 49 -5.50 5.67 25.09
N VAL A 50 -4.90 4.49 24.91
CA VAL A 50 -4.06 4.17 23.76
C VAL A 50 -4.60 2.93 23.05
N LEU A 51 -4.71 3.04 21.73
CA LEU A 51 -4.91 1.92 20.81
C LEU A 51 -3.58 1.53 20.17
N GLN A 52 -3.32 0.24 20.03
CA GLN A 52 -2.22 -0.25 19.20
C GLN A 52 -2.67 -1.40 18.31
N VAL A 53 -2.39 -1.29 17.01
CA VAL A 53 -2.76 -2.28 16.00
C VAL A 53 -1.51 -3.02 15.57
N TYR A 54 -1.45 -4.31 15.86
CA TYR A 54 -0.37 -5.21 15.46
C TYR A 54 -0.79 -6.10 14.29
N TYR A 55 0.15 -6.40 13.41
CA TYR A 55 -0.09 -7.28 12.27
C TYR A 55 1.00 -8.34 12.14
N ASP A 56 0.59 -9.55 11.73
CA ASP A 56 1.49 -10.68 11.52
C ASP A 56 1.53 -11.11 10.05
N GLN A 57 2.75 -11.21 9.52
CA GLN A 57 3.07 -11.67 8.17
C GLN A 57 3.51 -13.16 8.13
N GLY A 58 3.37 -13.88 9.25
CA GLY A 58 3.82 -15.26 9.44
C GLY A 58 5.10 -15.39 10.27
N ARG A 59 5.51 -14.33 11.00
CA ARG A 59 6.70 -14.31 11.88
C ARG A 59 6.36 -14.00 13.34
N GLY A 60 5.07 -13.86 13.66
CA GLY A 60 4.62 -13.37 14.96
C GLY A 60 4.44 -11.86 15.01
N PHE A 61 3.85 -11.39 16.10
CA PHE A 61 3.70 -9.96 16.36
C PHE A 61 5.04 -9.32 16.73
N SER A 62 5.24 -8.08 16.32
CA SER A 62 6.41 -7.27 16.66
C SER A 62 5.98 -5.83 16.86
N GLU A 63 6.53 -5.14 17.86
CA GLU A 63 6.26 -3.71 18.06
C GLU A 63 6.66 -2.85 16.86
N LYS A 64 7.72 -3.25 16.13
CA LYS A 64 8.12 -2.58 14.88
C LYS A 64 7.03 -2.68 13.81
N ASN A 65 6.15 -3.68 13.92
CA ASN A 65 5.04 -3.95 13.02
C ASN A 65 3.72 -3.59 13.70
N SER A 66 3.63 -2.35 14.19
CA SER A 66 2.41 -1.86 14.83
C SER A 66 2.14 -0.39 14.54
N VAL A 67 0.88 0.01 14.71
CA VAL A 67 0.43 1.40 14.62
C VAL A 67 -0.17 1.79 15.96
N ARG A 68 0.44 2.75 16.65
CA ARG A 68 0.00 3.24 17.96
C ARG A 68 -0.70 4.58 17.82
N VAL A 69 -1.87 4.72 18.45
CA VAL A 69 -2.72 5.91 18.35
C VAL A 69 -3.27 6.26 19.73
N VAL A 70 -3.11 7.52 20.14
CA VAL A 70 -3.79 8.05 21.33
C VAL A 70 -5.26 8.33 20.97
N LEU A 71 -6.17 7.82 21.79
CA LEU A 71 -7.61 7.97 21.59
C LEU A 71 -8.16 9.17 22.37
N PRO A 72 -9.12 9.93 21.81
CA PRO A 72 -9.86 10.91 22.58
C PRO A 72 -10.86 10.21 23.51
N GLU A 73 -11.07 10.76 24.70
CA GLU A 73 -12.11 10.28 25.61
C GLU A 73 -13.50 10.62 25.06
N GLN A 74 -14.44 9.67 25.17
CA GLN A 74 -15.87 9.86 24.87
C GLN A 74 -16.19 10.41 23.47
N LYS A 75 -15.26 10.26 22.52
CA LYS A 75 -15.45 10.63 21.12
C LYS A 75 -15.06 9.47 20.23
N SER A 76 -15.86 9.25 19.20
CA SER A 76 -15.49 8.32 18.14
C SER A 76 -14.30 8.88 17.36
N LYS A 77 -13.33 8.01 17.08
CA LYS A 77 -12.17 8.30 16.25
C LYS A 77 -12.08 7.27 15.13
N HIS A 78 -11.96 7.78 13.92
CA HIS A 78 -11.69 6.99 12.72
C HIS A 78 -10.21 6.61 12.67
N ILE A 79 -9.92 5.34 12.42
CA ILE A 79 -8.57 4.77 12.41
C ILE A 79 -8.30 4.13 11.05
N GLN A 80 -7.23 4.59 10.41
CA GLN A 80 -6.72 4.03 9.16
C GLN A 80 -5.30 3.51 9.38
N ALA A 81 -5.15 2.19 9.43
CA ALA A 81 -3.87 1.52 9.59
C ALA A 81 -3.41 0.93 8.25
N TYR A 82 -2.42 1.57 7.63
CA TYR A 82 -1.76 1.07 6.42
C TYR A 82 -0.71 0.04 6.77
N LEU A 83 -0.99 -1.23 6.48
CA LEU A 83 -0.12 -2.34 6.79
C LEU A 83 0.78 -2.62 5.57
N PRO A 84 2.13 -2.51 5.67
CA PRO A 84 3.06 -2.75 4.56
C PRO A 84 3.24 -4.26 4.30
N VAL A 85 2.13 -4.96 4.07
CA VAL A 85 2.05 -6.41 3.97
C VAL A 85 1.26 -6.83 2.74
N THR A 86 1.70 -7.91 2.11
CA THR A 86 0.95 -8.55 1.02
C THR A 86 0.14 -9.76 1.49
N ARG A 87 0.47 -10.28 2.68
CA ARG A 87 -0.24 -11.36 3.36
C ARG A 87 -0.42 -11.02 4.82
N LEU A 88 -1.64 -11.13 5.32
CA LEU A 88 -2.00 -10.90 6.72
C LEU A 88 -2.55 -12.21 7.30
N TYR A 89 -1.81 -12.78 8.24
CA TYR A 89 -2.21 -14.01 8.94
C TYR A 89 -2.97 -13.70 10.21
N ARG A 90 -2.54 -12.68 10.97
CA ARG A 90 -3.18 -12.28 12.21
C ARG A 90 -3.19 -10.77 12.37
N LEU A 91 -4.25 -10.25 12.95
CA LEU A 91 -4.39 -8.86 13.36
C LEU A 91 -4.69 -8.83 14.84
N ARG A 92 -3.91 -8.08 15.63
CA ARG A 92 -4.14 -7.89 17.07
C ARG A 92 -4.44 -6.42 17.33
N LEU A 93 -5.52 -6.17 18.05
CA LEU A 93 -6.02 -4.86 18.44
C LEU A 93 -5.90 -4.74 19.95
N ASP A 94 -4.92 -3.98 20.40
CA ASP A 94 -4.75 -3.61 21.80
C ASP A 94 -5.63 -2.39 21.99
N TYR A 95 -6.91 -2.65 22.23
CA TYR A 95 -7.97 -1.66 22.11
C TYR A 95 -7.93 -0.61 23.23
N LEU A 96 -7.29 -0.94 24.36
CA LEU A 96 -6.95 -0.06 25.47
C LEU A 96 -5.63 -0.50 26.08
N ASN A 97 -4.95 0.39 26.80
CA ASN A 97 -3.72 0.12 27.56
C ASN A 97 -3.97 -0.27 29.03
N GLY A 98 -5.21 -0.60 29.38
CA GLY A 98 -5.65 -0.93 30.73
C GLY A 98 -7.16 -1.20 30.78
N PRO A 99 -7.77 -1.27 31.97
CA PRO A 99 -9.15 -1.69 32.10
C PRO A 99 -10.12 -0.65 31.53
N GLY A 100 -11.17 -1.10 30.83
CA GLY A 100 -12.19 -0.22 30.26
C GLY A 100 -13.12 -0.90 29.26
N THR A 101 -13.85 -0.07 28.54
CA THR A 101 -14.84 -0.49 27.54
C THR A 101 -14.72 0.39 26.30
N VAL A 102 -14.71 -0.26 25.14
CA VAL A 102 -14.71 0.41 23.84
C VAL A 102 -15.84 -0.11 22.97
N ARG A 103 -16.23 0.73 22.02
CA ARG A 103 -17.13 0.38 20.92
C ARG A 103 -16.36 0.46 19.61
N LEU A 104 -16.28 -0.65 18.89
CA LEU A 104 -15.69 -0.76 17.56
C LEU A 104 -16.80 -0.80 16.51
N SER A 105 -16.63 -0.11 15.39
CA SER A 105 -17.62 -0.14 14.32
C SER A 105 -16.98 0.00 12.95
N ARG A 106 -17.71 -0.43 11.90
CA ARG A 106 -17.31 -0.29 10.49
C ARG A 106 -15.92 -0.84 10.16
N MET A 107 -15.54 -1.96 10.78
CA MET A 107 -14.25 -2.58 10.49
C MET A 107 -14.22 -3.18 9.09
N THR A 108 -13.25 -2.75 8.30
CA THR A 108 -12.97 -3.30 6.99
C THR A 108 -11.48 -3.58 6.82
N VAL A 109 -11.16 -4.59 6.02
CA VAL A 109 -9.82 -4.81 5.50
C VAL A 109 -9.90 -4.72 3.99
N THR A 110 -9.20 -3.75 3.41
CA THR A 110 -9.28 -3.46 1.98
C THR A 110 -7.91 -3.57 1.34
N ASP A 111 -7.86 -4.11 0.13
CA ASP A 111 -6.72 -3.90 -0.77
C ASP A 111 -6.93 -2.57 -1.50
N PRO A 112 -6.05 -1.56 -1.35
CA PRO A 112 -6.19 -0.25 -1.99
C PRO A 112 -6.33 -0.29 -3.51
N PHE A 113 -5.91 -1.38 -4.14
CA PHE A 113 -6.00 -1.59 -5.59
C PHE A 113 -6.88 -2.80 -5.96
N GLY A 114 -7.65 -3.31 -5.01
CA GLY A 114 -8.38 -4.56 -5.12
C GLY A 114 -9.73 -4.54 -4.42
N PRO A 115 -10.33 -5.72 -4.21
CA PRO A 115 -11.61 -5.84 -3.51
C PRO A 115 -11.45 -5.58 -2.01
N VAL A 116 -12.58 -5.32 -1.35
CA VAL A 116 -12.70 -5.42 0.10
C VAL A 116 -12.50 -6.89 0.47
N LEU A 117 -11.50 -7.17 1.32
CA LEU A 117 -11.13 -8.51 1.78
C LEU A 117 -11.92 -8.93 3.03
N LEU A 118 -12.38 -7.95 3.80
CA LEU A 118 -13.25 -8.12 4.96
C LEU A 118 -14.15 -6.88 5.06
N SER A 119 -15.47 -7.07 5.01
CA SER A 119 -16.46 -5.99 4.99
C SER A 119 -17.23 -5.83 6.30
N GLU A 120 -17.16 -6.82 7.19
CA GLU A 120 -17.92 -6.86 8.44
C GLU A 120 -17.06 -7.36 9.60
N ILE A 121 -17.37 -6.90 10.81
CA ILE A 121 -16.68 -7.31 12.04
C ILE A 121 -16.95 -8.80 12.31
N PRO A 122 -15.93 -9.68 12.24
CA PRO A 122 -16.14 -11.11 12.41
C PRO A 122 -16.14 -11.48 13.90
N VAL A 123 -17.19 -11.12 14.63
CA VAL A 123 -17.32 -11.28 16.10
C VAL A 123 -16.83 -12.64 16.59
N ARG A 124 -17.24 -13.72 15.92
CA ARG A 124 -16.92 -15.11 16.29
C ARG A 124 -15.45 -15.49 16.10
N GLN A 125 -14.69 -14.72 15.33
CA GLN A 125 -13.27 -14.97 15.07
C GLN A 125 -12.36 -14.22 16.04
N PHE A 126 -12.91 -13.30 16.84
CA PHE A 126 -12.12 -12.60 17.84
C PHE A 126 -11.77 -13.53 18.99
N VAL A 127 -10.49 -13.58 19.31
CA VAL A 127 -9.95 -14.19 20.50
C VAL A 127 -9.47 -13.07 21.41
N GLY A 128 -10.13 -12.91 22.57
CA GLY A 128 -9.78 -11.88 23.54
C GLY A 128 -8.78 -12.39 24.58
N HIS A 129 -7.87 -11.52 24.99
CA HIS A 129 -6.96 -11.71 26.12
C HIS A 129 -7.21 -10.60 27.13
N GLN A 130 -7.42 -10.96 28.40
CA GLN A 130 -7.90 -10.05 29.44
C GLN A 130 -9.17 -9.28 29.04
N THR A 131 -9.98 -9.92 28.18
CA THR A 131 -11.25 -9.41 27.68
C THR A 131 -12.38 -10.16 28.38
N GLN A 132 -13.17 -9.43 29.17
CA GLN A 132 -14.31 -9.99 29.89
C GLN A 132 -15.47 -10.31 28.95
N GLN A 133 -15.75 -9.41 28.00
CA GLN A 133 -16.92 -9.54 27.14
C GLN A 133 -16.70 -8.92 25.77
N VAL A 134 -17.17 -9.63 24.74
CA VAL A 134 -17.25 -9.18 23.35
C VAL A 134 -18.67 -9.41 22.87
N VAL A 135 -19.45 -8.34 22.72
CA VAL A 135 -20.88 -8.43 22.36
C VAL A 135 -21.15 -7.59 21.13
N GLN A 136 -21.86 -8.20 20.18
CA GLN A 136 -22.41 -7.47 19.05
C GLN A 136 -23.58 -6.58 19.53
N ASP A 137 -23.47 -5.28 19.31
CA ASP A 137 -24.50 -4.28 19.59
C ASP A 137 -24.88 -3.55 18.29
N GLY A 138 -25.89 -4.08 17.61
CA GLY A 138 -26.28 -3.64 16.26
C GLY A 138 -25.16 -3.86 15.24
N ASN A 139 -24.70 -2.78 14.60
CA ASN A 139 -23.58 -2.79 13.64
C ASN A 139 -22.22 -2.50 14.30
N ALA A 140 -22.16 -2.51 15.63
CA ALA A 140 -20.94 -2.28 16.39
C ALA A 140 -20.63 -3.48 17.28
N LEU A 141 -19.38 -3.54 17.71
CA LEU A 141 -18.88 -4.49 18.68
C LEU A 141 -18.53 -3.74 19.96
N ARG A 142 -19.19 -4.11 21.05
CA ARG A 142 -18.84 -3.62 22.38
C ARG A 142 -17.86 -4.60 23.02
N VAL A 143 -16.72 -4.07 23.43
CA VAL A 143 -15.60 -4.85 23.98
C VAL A 143 -15.28 -4.31 25.37
N GLN A 144 -15.36 -5.18 26.37
CA GLN A 144 -15.08 -4.85 27.75
C GLN A 144 -13.91 -5.69 28.23
N SER A 145 -12.90 -5.04 28.79
CA SER A 145 -11.78 -5.73 29.44
C SER A 145 -12.17 -6.22 30.83
N GLU A 146 -11.32 -7.09 31.40
CA GLU A 146 -11.34 -7.39 32.82
C GLU A 146 -10.99 -6.16 33.67
N ALA A 147 -11.38 -6.16 34.94
CA ALA A 147 -11.19 -5.03 35.87
C ALA A 147 -9.71 -4.74 36.19
N ASN A 148 -8.86 -5.78 36.18
CA ASN A 148 -7.42 -5.69 36.45
C ASN A 148 -6.61 -6.00 35.18
N ALA A 149 -7.16 -5.68 34.00
CA ALA A 149 -6.47 -5.92 32.74
C ALA A 149 -5.30 -4.95 32.57
N ASP A 150 -4.11 -5.50 32.35
CA ASP A 150 -2.88 -4.73 32.09
C ASP A 150 -2.54 -4.69 30.60
N ASP A 151 -2.93 -5.71 29.83
CA ASP A 151 -2.73 -5.84 28.38
C ASP A 151 -3.97 -6.44 27.67
N PRO A 152 -5.11 -5.72 27.70
CA PRO A 152 -6.33 -6.19 27.05
C PRO A 152 -6.24 -6.05 25.52
N HIS A 153 -6.41 -7.18 24.82
CA HIS A 153 -6.34 -7.18 23.37
C HIS A 153 -7.30 -8.18 22.72
N LEU A 154 -7.65 -7.88 21.47
CA LEU A 154 -8.44 -8.73 20.59
C LEU A 154 -7.60 -9.19 19.40
N ALA A 155 -7.52 -10.50 19.17
CA ALA A 155 -6.84 -11.07 18.02
C ALA A 155 -7.83 -11.65 17.01
N LEU A 156 -7.56 -11.42 15.72
CA LEU A 156 -8.20 -12.07 14.59
C LEU A 156 -7.17 -12.95 13.89
N ASN A 157 -7.55 -14.20 13.64
CA ASN A 157 -6.75 -15.15 12.88
C ASN A 157 -7.41 -15.39 11.53
N PHE A 158 -6.62 -15.30 10.45
CA PHE A 158 -7.08 -15.50 9.09
C PHE A 158 -6.52 -16.81 8.54
N GLU A 159 -7.39 -17.81 8.41
CA GLU A 159 -7.09 -19.10 7.79
C GLU A 159 -8.09 -19.37 6.65
N PRO A 160 -7.70 -19.23 5.37
CA PRO A 160 -6.38 -18.85 4.87
C PRO A 160 -6.04 -17.36 5.08
N ALA A 161 -4.75 -17.02 5.06
CA ALA A 161 -4.29 -15.63 5.19
C ALA A 161 -4.90 -14.71 4.14
N LEU A 162 -5.27 -13.49 4.53
CA LEU A 162 -5.74 -12.46 3.61
C LEU A 162 -4.59 -12.04 2.70
N ARG A 163 -4.84 -11.99 1.39
CA ARG A 163 -3.82 -11.64 0.38
C ARG A 163 -4.22 -10.39 -0.37
N ALA A 164 -3.30 -9.44 -0.46
CA ALA A 164 -3.45 -8.30 -1.36
C ALA A 164 -3.41 -8.80 -2.82
N SER A 165 -4.42 -8.46 -3.59
CA SER A 165 -4.58 -8.78 -5.01
C SER A 165 -3.46 -8.14 -5.87
N GLY A 166 -2.89 -7.02 -5.42
CA GLY A 166 -1.76 -6.36 -6.08
C GLY A 166 -0.50 -7.22 -6.21
N ALA A 167 -0.33 -8.28 -5.40
CA ALA A 167 0.85 -9.12 -5.42
C ALA A 167 1.05 -9.87 -6.76
N GLY A 168 -0.02 -10.07 -7.54
CA GLY A 168 -0.01 -10.79 -8.82
C GLY A 168 0.13 -9.93 -10.09
N LYS A 169 -0.16 -8.63 -10.04
CA LYS A 169 -0.23 -7.77 -11.24
C LYS A 169 1.10 -7.15 -11.67
N PHE A 170 2.19 -7.52 -10.99
CA PHE A 170 3.53 -7.02 -11.32
C PHE A 170 3.92 -7.26 -12.79
N TRP A 171 3.68 -8.47 -13.29
CA TRP A 171 4.03 -8.83 -14.67
C TRP A 171 3.21 -8.06 -15.70
N SER A 172 1.91 -7.83 -15.46
CA SER A 172 1.09 -7.01 -16.35
C SER A 172 1.56 -5.55 -16.37
N SER A 173 1.91 -4.98 -15.21
CA SER A 173 2.43 -3.61 -15.13
C SER A 173 3.82 -3.51 -15.77
N LEU A 174 4.65 -4.54 -15.65
CA LEU A 174 5.97 -4.62 -16.28
C LEU A 174 5.85 -4.71 -17.81
N VAL A 175 4.99 -5.59 -18.32
CA VAL A 175 4.70 -5.71 -19.76
C VAL A 175 4.15 -4.39 -20.31
N PHE A 176 3.24 -3.74 -19.58
CA PHE A 176 2.73 -2.42 -19.96
C PHE A 176 3.85 -1.37 -19.99
N GLY A 177 4.69 -1.32 -18.96
CA GLY A 177 5.85 -0.42 -18.90
C GLY A 177 6.81 -0.63 -20.07
N CYS A 178 7.17 -1.88 -20.39
CA CYS A 178 8.00 -2.20 -21.55
C CYS A 178 7.36 -1.75 -22.87
N LYS A 179 6.04 -1.92 -23.04
CA LYS A 179 5.32 -1.45 -24.23
C LYS A 179 5.38 0.07 -24.38
N VAL A 180 5.08 0.81 -23.31
CA VAL A 180 5.11 2.28 -23.34
C VAL A 180 6.51 2.80 -23.63
N PHE A 181 7.54 2.22 -22.99
CA PHE A 181 8.94 2.59 -23.25
C PHE A 181 9.37 2.29 -24.69
N GLY A 182 8.99 1.12 -25.24
CA GLY A 182 9.28 0.79 -26.63
C GLY A 182 8.65 1.77 -27.61
N ILE A 183 7.39 2.17 -27.37
CA ILE A 183 6.70 3.18 -28.19
C ILE A 183 7.39 4.54 -28.09
N MET A 184 7.75 4.99 -26.88
CA MET A 184 8.44 6.26 -26.69
C MET A 184 9.83 6.28 -27.37
N ALA A 185 10.59 5.19 -27.28
CA ALA A 185 11.90 5.08 -27.93
C ALA A 185 11.77 5.17 -29.47
N ALA A 186 10.80 4.45 -30.05
CA ALA A 186 10.54 4.50 -31.49
C ALA A 186 10.08 5.90 -31.96
N ALA A 187 9.22 6.55 -31.18
CA ALA A 187 8.77 7.92 -31.47
C ALA A 187 9.93 8.93 -31.42
N LEU A 188 10.82 8.79 -30.44
CA LEU A 188 12.00 9.64 -30.31
C LEU A 188 12.98 9.42 -31.47
N GLU A 189 13.21 8.17 -31.88
CA GLU A 189 14.05 7.83 -33.03
C GLU A 189 13.49 8.43 -34.33
N MET A 190 12.18 8.31 -34.56
CA MET A 190 11.50 8.94 -35.69
C MET A 190 11.64 10.47 -35.67
N LEU A 191 11.50 11.10 -34.50
CA LEU A 191 11.70 12.55 -34.35
C LEU A 191 13.14 12.96 -34.73
N PHE A 192 14.15 12.20 -34.28
CA PHE A 192 15.55 12.46 -34.63
C PHE A 192 15.82 12.26 -36.12
N LEU A 193 15.23 11.24 -36.75
CA LEU A 193 15.32 11.04 -38.20
C LEU A 193 14.67 12.18 -39.00
N CYS A 194 13.52 12.68 -38.54
CA CYS A 194 12.84 13.81 -39.15
C CYS A 194 13.64 15.11 -39.02
N ILE A 195 14.16 15.42 -37.83
CA ILE A 195 14.99 16.61 -37.59
C ILE A 195 16.30 16.50 -38.39
N GLY A 196 16.96 15.35 -38.38
CA GLY A 196 18.20 15.11 -39.12
C GLY A 196 18.04 15.26 -40.63
N LYS A 197 16.95 14.73 -41.21
CA LYS A 197 16.62 14.94 -42.64
C LYS A 197 16.30 16.39 -42.95
N SER A 198 15.58 17.08 -42.07
CA SER A 198 15.25 18.51 -42.25
C SER A 198 16.52 19.37 -42.21
N PHE A 199 17.45 19.09 -41.30
CA PHE A 199 18.75 19.78 -41.21
C PHE A 199 19.66 19.50 -42.43
N LEU A 200 19.65 18.27 -42.95
CA LEU A 200 20.40 17.89 -44.14
C LEU A 200 19.83 18.55 -45.41
N ASN A 201 18.51 18.59 -45.54
CA ASN A 201 17.83 19.27 -46.65
C ASN A 201 18.00 20.79 -46.59
N ALA A 202 17.99 21.40 -45.40
CA ALA A 202 18.31 22.82 -45.22
C ALA A 202 19.75 23.15 -45.61
N ARG A 203 20.72 22.27 -45.32
CA ARG A 203 22.12 22.44 -45.75
C ARG A 203 22.35 22.22 -47.25
N LEU A 204 21.65 21.27 -47.87
CA LEU A 204 21.78 20.96 -49.29
C LEU A 204 20.94 21.87 -50.20
N GLY A 205 19.85 22.45 -49.67
CA GLY A 205 18.96 23.38 -50.39
C GLY A 205 19.55 24.78 -50.62
N ILE A 206 20.60 25.16 -49.88
CA ILE A 206 21.28 26.45 -50.05
C ILE A 206 22.23 26.45 -51.28
N GLY A 207 22.44 25.29 -51.93
CA GLY A 207 23.36 25.14 -53.07
C GLY A 207 22.76 25.26 -54.48
N LYS A 208 21.44 25.44 -54.64
CA LYS A 208 20.77 25.45 -55.97
C LYS A 208 20.13 26.78 -56.35
N ALA A 209 20.67 27.90 -55.89
CA ALA A 209 20.24 29.23 -56.34
C ALA A 209 21.43 30.05 -56.85
N LYS A 210 22.02 29.62 -57.98
CA LYS A 210 22.77 30.50 -58.91
C LYS A 210 23.12 29.73 -60.19
N ALA A 211 22.25 29.84 -61.20
CA ALA A 211 22.62 29.79 -62.61
C ALA A 211 21.42 30.22 -63.47
N GLY A 212 21.56 31.36 -64.18
CA GLY A 212 20.61 31.90 -65.15
C GLY A 212 19.89 33.15 -64.63
N LYS A 213 20.06 34.36 -65.16
CA LYS A 213 20.69 34.86 -66.39
C LYS A 213 21.45 36.15 -66.07
#